data_AF-A0AAW4YDM7-F1
#
_entry.id   AF-A0AAW4YDM7-F1
#
_cell.length_a   1.000
_cell.length_b   1.000
_cell.length_c   1.000
_cell.angle_alpha   90.00
_cell.angle_beta   90.00
_cell.angle_gamma   90.00
#
_symmetry.space_group_name_H-M   'P 1'
#
loop_
_entity.id
_entity.type
_entity.pdbx_description
1 polymer ?
#
loop_
_entity_poly.entity_id
_entity_poly.type
_entity_poly.pdbx_seq_one_letter_code
_entity_poly.pdbx_strand_id
1 'polypeptide(L)'
;MARIELYEKLDIVNKLGLVEGWKRDGLTDEQIARNLGVSKHTLIKWKKNIPDFLDAIKKGKEVSDYELENALHKRAVGYYYEEETVTNKGEVVKIKKYEHANPTSLIFALKNRLPHKYRDKVEQEITNRNIEINIGDYVDDD
;
A
#
# COMPACT_ATOMS: atom_id res chain seq x y z
N MET A 1 3.63 4.80 31.82
CA MET A 1 2.50 3.83 31.75
C MET A 1 1.19 4.43 31.22
N ALA A 2 1.03 5.76 31.09
CA ALA A 2 -0.20 6.42 30.61
C ALA A 2 -0.70 6.16 29.15
N ARG A 3 -0.08 5.26 28.38
CA ARG A 3 -0.27 5.18 26.90
C ARG A 3 -1.01 3.95 26.40
N ILE A 4 -0.94 2.85 27.14
CA ILE A 4 -1.84 1.70 26.98
C ILE A 4 -3.25 2.12 27.43
N GLU A 5 -3.33 2.95 28.47
CA GLU A 5 -4.58 3.52 28.99
C GLU A 5 -5.42 4.21 27.91
N LEU A 6 -4.84 4.98 26.98
CA LEU A 6 -5.63 5.62 25.91
C LEU A 6 -6.16 4.62 24.88
N TYR A 7 -5.38 3.57 24.59
CA TYR A 7 -5.77 2.52 23.65
C TYR A 7 -6.93 1.67 24.21
N GLU A 8 -6.87 1.36 25.51
CA GLU A 8 -7.95 0.68 26.23
C GLU A 8 -9.17 1.59 26.43
N LYS A 9 -8.96 2.86 26.82
CA LYS A 9 -10.05 3.84 27.04
C LYS A 9 -10.84 4.14 25.76
N LEU A 10 -10.18 4.17 24.61
CA LEU A 10 -10.84 4.35 23.32
C LEU A 10 -11.39 3.05 22.73
N ASP A 11 -11.26 1.95 23.46
CA ASP A 11 -11.70 0.61 23.06
C ASP A 11 -11.22 0.23 21.66
N ILE A 12 -9.93 0.45 21.40
CA ILE A 12 -9.36 0.22 20.07
C ILE A 12 -9.30 -1.28 19.75
N VAL A 13 -9.23 -2.15 20.76
CA VAL A 13 -9.26 -3.61 20.62
C VAL A 13 -10.48 -4.05 19.82
N ASN A 14 -11.67 -3.54 20.14
CA ASN A 14 -12.90 -3.86 19.41
C ASN A 14 -13.01 -3.13 18.05
N LYS A 15 -12.18 -2.11 17.80
CA LYS A 15 -12.16 -1.34 16.56
C LYS A 15 -11.09 -1.82 15.56
N LEU A 16 -10.33 -2.86 15.89
CA LEU A 16 -9.31 -3.41 14.98
C LEU A 16 -9.87 -3.80 13.62
N GLY A 17 -11.07 -4.38 13.58
CA GLY A 17 -11.75 -4.70 12.31
C GLY A 17 -12.08 -3.47 11.46
N LEU A 18 -12.42 -2.34 12.09
CA LEU A 18 -12.62 -1.07 11.37
C LEU A 18 -11.30 -0.52 10.82
N VAL A 19 -10.22 -0.62 11.61
CA VAL A 19 -8.88 -0.18 11.21
C VAL A 19 -8.36 -1.00 10.02
N GLU A 20 -8.56 -2.32 10.06
CA GLU A 20 -8.26 -3.21 8.94
C GLU A 20 -9.09 -2.84 7.70
N GLY A 21 -10.41 -2.65 7.86
CA GLY A 21 -11.31 -2.26 6.77
C GLY A 21 -10.90 -0.92 6.13
N TRP A 22 -10.64 0.11 6.93
CA TRP A 22 -10.15 1.39 6.42
C TRP A 22 -8.82 1.27 5.71
N LYS A 23 -7.93 0.40 6.18
CA LYS A 23 -6.65 0.19 5.51
C LYS A 23 -6.82 -0.54 4.18
N ARG A 24 -7.75 -1.50 4.10
CA ARG A 24 -8.17 -2.15 2.85
C ARG A 24 -8.76 -1.14 1.86
N ASP A 25 -9.53 -0.17 2.35
CA ASP A 25 -10.10 0.90 1.52
C ASP A 25 -9.05 1.96 1.10
N GLY A 26 -7.77 1.75 1.42
CA GLY A 26 -6.66 2.60 1.00
C GLY A 26 -6.43 3.85 1.87
N LEU A 27 -7.05 3.94 3.06
CA LEU A 27 -6.87 5.12 3.91
C LEU A 27 -5.42 5.26 4.39
N THR A 28 -4.96 6.51 4.42
CA THR A 28 -3.67 6.87 5.00
C THR A 28 -3.72 6.77 6.52
N ASP A 29 -2.56 6.54 7.14
CA ASP A 29 -2.41 6.48 8.59
C ASP A 29 -2.93 7.78 9.28
N GLU A 30 -2.91 8.91 8.57
CA GLU A 30 -3.43 10.18 9.06
C GLU A 30 -4.96 10.29 9.01
N GLN A 31 -5.60 9.70 8.00
CA GLN A 31 -7.06 9.58 7.96
C GLN A 31 -7.55 8.60 9.03
N ILE A 32 -6.86 7.47 9.21
CA ILE A 32 -7.19 6.50 10.26
C ILE A 32 -7.04 7.13 11.65
N ALA A 33 -5.97 7.90 11.88
CA ALA A 33 -5.79 8.60 13.15
C ALA A 33 -6.94 9.59 13.43
N ARG A 34 -7.36 10.35 12.42
CA ARG A 34 -8.52 11.25 12.52
C ARG A 34 -9.81 10.51 12.82
N ASN A 35 -10.09 9.39 12.15
CA ASN A 35 -11.27 8.57 12.39
C ASN A 35 -11.29 7.98 13.82
N LEU A 36 -10.12 7.67 14.37
CA LEU A 36 -9.96 7.19 15.74
C LEU A 36 -9.93 8.32 16.79
N GLY A 37 -9.97 9.58 16.37
CA GLY A 37 -9.91 10.74 17.27
C GLY A 37 -8.55 10.94 17.94
N VAL A 38 -7.46 10.45 17.33
CA VAL A 38 -6.10 10.54 17.88
C VAL A 38 -5.15 11.27 16.93
N SER A 39 -4.03 11.74 17.48
CA SER A 39 -2.96 12.29 16.66
C SER A 39 -2.28 11.20 15.82
N LYS A 40 -1.75 11.57 14.65
CA LYS A 40 -0.92 10.70 13.81
C LYS A 40 0.26 10.09 14.58
N HIS A 41 0.88 10.86 15.48
CA HIS A 41 1.97 10.40 16.34
C HIS A 41 1.54 9.27 17.28
N THR A 42 0.33 9.37 17.84
CA THR A 42 -0.26 8.32 18.68
C THR A 42 -0.43 7.03 17.88
N LEU A 43 -0.96 7.13 16.67
CA LEU A 43 -1.16 5.97 15.79
C LEU A 43 0.16 5.31 15.39
N ILE A 44 1.19 6.09 15.03
CA ILE A 44 2.53 5.56 14.72
C ILE A 44 3.12 4.81 15.93
N LYS A 45 2.94 5.33 17.15
CA LYS A 45 3.38 4.64 18.37
C LYS A 45 2.61 3.35 18.62
N TRP A 46 1.30 3.31 18.37
CA TRP A 46 0.51 2.07 18.48
C TRP A 46 1.02 1.02 17.51
N LYS A 47 1.29 1.39 16.24
CA LYS A 47 1.92 0.48 15.27
C LYS A 47 3.26 -0.09 15.74
N LYS A 48 4.05 0.68 16.51
CA LYS A 48 5.35 0.21 17.03
C LYS A 48 5.21 -0.69 18.25
N ASN A 49 4.27 -0.38 19.14
CA ASN A 49 4.25 -0.95 20.49
C ASN A 49 3.11 -1.96 20.72
N ILE A 50 2.13 -2.04 19.82
CA ILE A 50 0.94 -2.89 19.97
C ILE A 50 0.88 -3.83 18.75
N PRO A 51 1.29 -5.10 18.91
CA PRO A 51 1.35 -6.07 17.81
C PRO A 51 0.01 -6.26 17.09
N ASP A 52 -1.10 -6.39 17.82
CA ASP A 52 -2.42 -6.63 17.23
C ASP A 52 -2.89 -5.47 16.34
N PHE A 53 -2.61 -4.23 16.75
CA PHE A 53 -2.92 -3.05 15.95
C PHE A 53 -2.07 -3.00 14.67
N LEU A 54 -0.80 -3.37 14.77
CA LEU A 54 0.07 -3.47 13.62
C LEU A 54 -0.39 -4.57 12.66
N ASP A 55 -0.85 -5.71 13.20
CA ASP A 55 -1.35 -6.84 12.42
C ASP A 55 -2.62 -6.46 11.63
N ALA A 56 -3.58 -5.80 12.26
CA ALA A 56 -4.77 -5.27 11.59
C ALA A 56 -4.43 -4.32 10.42
N ILE A 57 -3.46 -3.42 10.61
CA ILE A 57 -2.97 -2.54 9.54
C ILE A 57 -2.28 -3.33 8.42
N LYS A 58 -1.51 -4.36 8.75
CA LYS A 58 -0.83 -5.19 7.74
C LYS A 58 -1.81 -6.01 6.91
N LYS A 59 -2.77 -6.67 7.57
CA LYS A 59 -3.83 -7.46 6.90
C LYS A 59 -4.63 -6.62 5.92
N GLY A 60 -5.10 -5.44 6.36
CA GLY A 60 -5.85 -4.54 5.48
C GLY A 60 -5.03 -4.08 4.27
N LYS A 61 -3.73 -3.83 4.47
CA LYS A 61 -2.83 -3.49 3.37
C LYS A 61 -2.62 -4.66 2.40
N GLU A 62 -2.38 -5.86 2.91
CA GLU A 62 -2.12 -7.06 2.10
C GLU A 62 -3.31 -7.41 1.18
N VAL A 63 -4.54 -7.30 1.68
CA VAL A 63 -5.75 -7.50 0.87
C VAL A 63 -5.85 -6.46 -0.24
N SER A 64 -5.60 -5.18 0.07
CA SER A 64 -5.60 -4.10 -0.93
C SER A 64 -4.50 -4.29 -1.97
N ASP A 65 -3.30 -4.73 -1.55
CA ASP A 65 -2.18 -5.01 -2.44
C ASP A 65 -2.53 -6.17 -3.39
N TYR A 66 -3.16 -7.26 -2.90
CA TYR A 66 -3.61 -8.37 -3.74
C TYR A 66 -4.68 -7.98 -4.76
N GLU A 67 -5.65 -7.15 -4.38
CA GLU A 67 -6.68 -6.65 -5.31
C GLU A 67 -6.05 -5.78 -6.40
N LEU A 68 -5.10 -4.92 -6.02
CA LEU A 68 -4.35 -4.09 -6.95
C LEU A 68 -3.49 -4.94 -7.90
N GLU A 69 -2.80 -5.96 -7.38
CA GLU A 69 -2.02 -6.92 -8.17
C GLU A 69 -2.91 -7.68 -9.17
N ASN A 70 -4.10 -8.12 -8.75
CA ASN A 70 -5.06 -8.79 -9.63
C ASN A 70 -5.58 -7.86 -10.73
N ALA A 71 -5.89 -6.60 -10.40
CA ALA A 71 -6.29 -5.61 -11.38
C ALA A 71 -5.16 -5.30 -12.38
N LEU A 72 -3.92 -5.16 -11.88
CA LEU A 72 -2.74 -4.95 -12.71
C LEU A 72 -2.48 -6.15 -13.62
N HIS A 73 -2.63 -7.38 -13.12
CA HIS A 73 -2.49 -8.59 -13.92
C HIS A 73 -3.51 -8.64 -15.07
N LYS A 74 -4.80 -8.43 -14.77
CA LYS A 74 -5.86 -8.36 -15.80
C LYS A 74 -5.53 -7.33 -16.87
N ARG A 75 -5.10 -6.13 -16.46
CA ARG A 75 -4.71 -5.07 -17.39
C ARG A 75 -3.44 -5.42 -18.19
N ALA A 76 -2.50 -6.15 -17.61
CA ALA A 76 -1.27 -6.58 -18.27
C ALA A 76 -1.48 -7.66 -19.35
N VAL A 77 -2.46 -8.56 -19.16
CA VAL A 77 -2.76 -9.65 -20.13
C VAL A 77 -3.87 -9.32 -21.11
N GLY A 78 -4.70 -8.32 -20.78
CA GLY A 78 -5.94 -8.01 -21.50
C GLY A 78 -7.09 -8.89 -21.02
N TYR A 79 -8.31 -8.35 -21.02
CA TYR A 79 -9.47 -9.05 -20.48
C TYR A 79 -10.76 -8.60 -21.16
N TYR A 80 -11.74 -9.49 -21.17
CA TYR A 80 -13.09 -9.14 -21.60
C TYR A 80 -13.87 -8.55 -20.42
N TYR A 81 -14.65 -7.51 -20.69
CA TYR A 81 -15.61 -6.95 -19.74
C TYR A 81 -16.96 -6.72 -20.41
N GLU A 82 -18.01 -6.73 -19.62
CA GLU A 82 -19.37 -6.40 -20.06
C GLU A 82 -19.66 -4.96 -19.70
N GLU A 83 -20.14 -4.19 -20.68
CA GLU A 83 -20.58 -2.82 -20.48
C GLU A 83 -22.07 -2.72 -20.81
N GLU A 84 -22.84 -2.13 -19.91
CA GLU A 84 -24.25 -1.81 -20.16
C GLU A 84 -24.31 -0.47 -20.90
N THR A 85 -24.82 -0.49 -22.13
CA THR A 85 -25.05 0.72 -22.91
C THR A 85 -26.54 0.94 -23.10
N VAL A 86 -26.98 2.20 -22.97
CA VAL A 86 -28.36 2.58 -23.22
C VAL A 86 -28.48 2.92 -24.69
N THR A 87 -29.27 2.12 -25.41
CA THR A 87 -29.55 2.35 -26.81
C THR A 87 -30.45 3.59 -26.96
N ASN A 88 -30.45 4.26 -28.12
CA ASN A 88 -31.33 5.43 -28.40
C ASN A 88 -32.85 5.18 -28.20
N LYS A 89 -33.27 3.93 -27.96
CA LYS A 89 -34.64 3.52 -27.65
C LYS A 89 -34.91 3.29 -26.15
N GLY A 90 -33.94 3.53 -25.27
CA GLY A 90 -34.07 3.37 -23.81
C GLY A 90 -33.83 1.94 -23.30
N GLU A 91 -33.49 0.98 -24.16
CA GLU A 91 -33.17 -0.39 -23.77
C GLU A 91 -31.70 -0.52 -23.35
N VAL A 92 -31.47 -1.16 -22.20
CA VAL A 92 -30.14 -1.49 -21.68
C VAL A 92 -29.66 -2.78 -22.33
N VAL A 93 -28.59 -2.70 -23.13
CA VAL A 93 -27.98 -3.86 -23.78
C VAL A 93 -26.59 -4.10 -23.18
N LYS A 94 -26.28 -5.35 -22.85
CA LYS A 94 -24.95 -5.78 -22.40
C LYS A 94 -24.07 -6.09 -23.60
N ILE A 95 -22.98 -5.35 -23.75
CA ILE A 95 -21.99 -5.56 -24.82
C ILE A 95 -20.71 -6.10 -24.20
N LYS A 96 -20.21 -7.22 -24.71
CA LYS A 96 -18.92 -7.78 -24.34
C LYS A 96 -17.81 -7.10 -25.14
N LYS A 97 -16.97 -6.29 -24.48
CA LYS A 97 -15.82 -5.61 -25.07
C LYS A 97 -14.52 -6.26 -24.60
N TYR A 98 -13.47 -6.12 -25.40
CA TYR A 98 -12.12 -6.57 -25.06
C TYR A 98 -11.25 -5.36 -24.73
N GLU A 99 -10.69 -5.35 -23.52
CA GLU A 99 -9.64 -4.42 -23.15
C GLU A 99 -8.29 -5.03 -23.53
N HIS A 100 -7.53 -4.34 -24.37
CA HIS A 100 -6.22 -4.81 -24.80
C HIS A 100 -5.21 -4.82 -23.65
N ALA A 101 -4.25 -5.73 -23.73
CA ALA A 101 -3.11 -5.78 -22.83
C ALA A 101 -2.38 -4.43 -22.80
N ASN A 102 -2.11 -3.93 -21.60
CA ASN A 102 -1.34 -2.72 -21.40
C ASN A 102 0.16 -3.07 -21.23
N PRO A 103 1.04 -2.66 -22.16
CA PRO A 103 2.46 -3.01 -22.12
C PRO A 103 3.18 -2.39 -20.92
N THR A 104 2.76 -1.21 -20.45
CA THR A 104 3.34 -0.57 -19.26
C THR A 104 3.08 -1.39 -18.00
N SER A 105 1.83 -1.84 -17.80
CA SER A 105 1.46 -2.75 -16.70
C SER A 105 2.28 -4.04 -16.74
N LEU A 106 2.50 -4.60 -17.94
CA LEU A 106 3.32 -5.80 -18.13
C LEU A 106 4.80 -5.56 -17.78
N ILE A 107 5.38 -4.43 -18.21
CA ILE A 107 6.77 -4.06 -17.89
C ILE A 107 6.97 -3.93 -16.38
N PHE A 108 6.06 -3.23 -15.68
CA PHE A 108 6.13 -3.11 -14.22
C PHE A 108 6.00 -4.47 -13.53
N ALA A 109 5.07 -5.31 -13.97
CA ALA A 109 4.90 -6.66 -13.42
C ALA A 109 6.16 -7.53 -13.62
N LEU A 110 6.80 -7.46 -14.78
CA LEU A 110 8.05 -8.19 -15.07
C LEU A 110 9.22 -7.67 -14.22
N LYS A 111 9.35 -6.36 -14.04
CA LYS A 111 10.37 -5.74 -13.17
C LYS A 111 10.22 -6.18 -11.71
N ASN A 112 8.98 -6.30 -11.23
CA ASN A 112 8.71 -6.67 -9.84
C ASN A 112 8.82 -8.19 -9.59
N ARG A 113 8.31 -9.04 -10.49
CA ARG A 113 8.28 -10.51 -10.31
C ARG A 113 9.53 -11.22 -10.81
N LEU A 114 10.23 -10.65 -11.80
CA LEU A 114 11.45 -11.20 -12.38
C LEU A 114 12.58 -10.15 -12.36
N PRO A 115 12.93 -9.61 -11.17
CA PRO A 115 13.86 -8.50 -11.06
C PRO A 115 15.26 -8.85 -11.58
N HIS A 116 15.71 -10.09 -11.40
CA HIS A 116 17.01 -10.54 -11.91
C HIS A 116 17.16 -10.39 -13.43
N LYS A 117 16.05 -10.42 -14.18
CA LYS A 117 16.03 -10.38 -15.65
C LYS A 117 15.61 -9.03 -16.21
N TYR A 118 14.71 -8.31 -15.52
CA TYR A 118 14.07 -7.11 -16.08
C TYR A 118 14.27 -5.83 -15.27
N ARG A 119 14.81 -5.89 -14.04
CA ARG A 119 15.07 -4.68 -13.23
C ARG A 119 16.12 -3.83 -13.94
N ASP A 120 15.89 -2.52 -13.99
CA ASP A 120 16.84 -1.59 -14.58
C ASP A 120 18.16 -1.66 -13.79
N LYS A 121 19.26 -1.84 -14.51
CA LYS A 121 20.62 -1.77 -13.95
C LYS A 121 21.07 -0.32 -14.01
N VAL A 122 21.45 0.24 -12.88
CA VAL A 122 22.12 1.53 -12.81
C VAL A 122 23.61 1.24 -12.72
N GLU A 123 24.34 1.45 -13.82
CA GLU A 123 25.80 1.44 -13.81
C GLU A 123 26.28 2.81 -13.33
N GLN A 124 27.03 2.83 -12.23
CA GLN A 124 27.66 4.04 -11.71
C GLN A 124 29.16 3.93 -11.97
N GLU A 125 29.69 4.84 -12.78
CA GLU A 125 31.14 5.01 -12.88
C GLU A 125 31.63 5.84 -11.70
N ILE A 126 32.44 5.23 -10.82
CA ILE A 126 33.12 5.95 -9.74
C ILE A 126 34.34 6.65 -10.36
N THR A 127 34.18 7.94 -10.69
CA THR A 127 35.26 8.76 -11.28
C THR A 127 36.25 9.28 -10.23
N ASN A 128 35.87 9.27 -8.96
CA ASN A 128 36.69 9.80 -7.87
C ASN A 128 37.51 8.67 -7.22
N ARG A 129 38.83 8.83 -7.17
CA ARG A 129 39.75 7.90 -6.49
C ARG A 129 39.77 8.06 -4.96
N ASN A 130 39.34 9.22 -4.46
CA ASN A 130 39.33 9.55 -3.04
C ASN A 130 37.89 9.75 -2.56
N ILE A 131 37.50 8.99 -1.54
CA ILE A 131 36.23 9.15 -0.84
C ILE A 131 36.58 9.69 0.55
N GLU A 132 36.22 10.95 0.82
CA GLU A 132 36.31 11.50 2.18
C GLU A 132 35.09 11.01 2.97
N ILE A 133 35.33 10.22 4.01
CA ILE A 133 34.30 9.74 4.93
C ILE A 133 34.37 10.59 6.19
N ASN A 134 33.38 11.47 6.38
CA ASN A 134 33.23 12.21 7.64
C ASN A 134 32.50 11.33 8.64
N ILE A 135 33.26 10.71 9.54
CA ILE A 135 32.71 10.04 10.71
C ILE A 135 32.52 11.12 11.77
N GLY A 136 31.26 11.42 12.11
CA GLY A 136 30.96 12.30 13.24
C GLY A 136 31.36 11.63 14.56
N ASP A 137 31.81 12.44 15.51
CA ASP A 137 32.18 11.94 16.83
C ASP A 137 30.97 11.32 17.52
N TYR A 138 31.13 10.08 17.99
CA TYR A 138 30.19 9.44 18.88
C TYR A 138 30.23 10.18 20.21
N VAL A 139 29.14 10.83 20.58
CA VAL A 139 28.96 11.36 21.93
C VAL A 139 28.44 10.18 22.78
N ASP A 140 29.34 9.60 23.58
CA ASP A 140 28.93 8.71 24.68
C ASP A 140 28.26 9.60 25.74
N ASP A 141 26.92 9.61 25.76
CA ASP A 141 26.14 10.19 26.87
C ASP A 141 26.24 9.21 28.07
N ASP A 142 27.23 9.44 28.94
CA ASP A 142 27.27 8.91 30.32
C ASP A 142 26.26 9.63 31.24
#